data_AF-A0A0R3WM38-F1
#
_entry.id   AF-A0A0R3WM38-F1
#
_cell.length_a   1.000
_cell.length_b   1.000
_cell.length_c   1.000
_cell.angle_alpha   90.00
_cell.angle_beta   90.00
_cell.angle_gamma   90.00
#
_symmetry.space_group_name_H-M   'P 1'
#
loop_
_entity.id
_entity.type
_entity.pdbx_description
1 polymer ?
#
loop_
_entity_poly.entity_id
_entity_poly.type
_entity_poly.pdbx_seq_one_letter_code
_entity_poly.pdbx_strand_id
1 'polypeptide(L)'
;MDELIDDKEEFYRNLNQALNEKTTHLIQEANDIINNEKFSVAVPESSLVIHNDEVHQGGDLPHLTPKMEPESSLDDNLSEAISKLGKNSKTRYLAAKMRVLETENVRLKNELRAAHNELGKLSVKLQEVGQEKARLHRQSGHDSVNLERLRADLESAKQRAESLTLERAALERQLETERRQHEKDNSGARSVEIRFQRALEDVQRLRDQLDKSRSNEDSAKRQLETVTNENRRLERQKSELIAAFKKQMKLIDVLRRQKMEKVKSVVDDLVDLPALPQPPGIMIRQGAEAKIFSIPAGFLTTLPDLACIVKERFVKTYRHPALDSSLSLRRMRAEARQLVKCRQLGLPVPALLLVDLAHRQLWMENVCVPNGMSLGDWFQEVLNLVSPRQYLDTMAERLGQLLAKMHANCIIHGDLTTANILGKPEDKFENYHLYLIDFGLSSINHRAASNLHDEEIAVDLYVLERALISALLTRKEDEGFEFTPKAFFEAVLAAYAKAYPVEVLARPVEASPMVMRKQPQQGKKRAHHSSALRILTHDDAVHEVNGILRALKEVQSRGRKRLMIG
;
A
#
# COMPACT_ATOMS: atom_id res chain seq x y z
N MET A 1 15.50 -7.12 -12.54
CA MET A 1 15.21 -5.97 -11.65
C MET A 1 16.26 -5.90 -10.55
N ASP A 2 16.73 -7.06 -10.05
CA ASP A 2 17.84 -7.15 -9.09
C ASP A 2 19.20 -6.73 -9.68
N GLU A 3 19.52 -7.09 -10.94
CA GLU A 3 20.77 -6.61 -11.60
C GLU A 3 20.87 -5.07 -11.69
N LEU A 4 19.74 -4.38 -11.89
CA LEU A 4 19.72 -2.92 -11.98
C LEU A 4 19.85 -2.22 -10.62
N ILE A 5 19.65 -2.98 -9.53
CA ILE A 5 19.82 -2.52 -8.14
C ILE A 5 21.27 -2.74 -7.72
N ASP A 6 21.86 -3.88 -8.08
CA ASP A 6 23.28 -4.18 -7.84
C ASP A 6 24.22 -3.19 -8.55
N ASP A 7 23.94 -2.86 -9.82
CA ASP A 7 24.71 -1.86 -10.57
C ASP A 7 24.68 -0.46 -9.91
N LYS A 8 23.54 -0.10 -9.31
CA LYS A 8 23.40 1.17 -8.59
C LYS A 8 24.11 1.14 -7.24
N GLU A 9 24.05 0.03 -6.52
CA GLU A 9 24.80 -0.13 -5.27
C GLU A 9 26.31 -0.05 -5.50
N GLU A 10 26.82 -0.68 -6.56
CA GLU A 10 28.23 -0.63 -6.91
C GLU A 10 28.66 0.79 -7.30
N PHE A 11 27.83 1.50 -8.07
CA PHE A 11 28.05 2.91 -8.39
C PHE A 11 28.11 3.79 -7.12
N TYR A 12 27.20 3.61 -6.17
CA TYR A 12 27.21 4.39 -4.92
C TYR A 12 28.39 4.03 -4.01
N ARG A 13 28.85 2.77 -3.99
CA ARG A 13 30.06 2.37 -3.26
C ARG A 13 31.31 3.04 -3.84
N ASN A 14 31.45 3.02 -5.15
CA ASN A 14 32.58 3.67 -5.84
C ASN A 14 32.57 5.19 -5.63
N LEU A 15 31.41 5.82 -5.68
CA LEU A 15 31.27 7.26 -5.42
C LEU A 15 31.64 7.62 -3.98
N ASN A 16 31.20 6.82 -3.00
CA ASN A 16 31.54 7.02 -1.59
C ASN A 16 33.04 6.82 -1.32
N GLN A 17 33.67 5.87 -2.01
CA GLN A 17 35.12 5.67 -1.91
C GLN A 17 35.89 6.89 -2.44
N ALA A 18 35.52 7.40 -3.62
CA ALA A 18 36.15 8.59 -4.20
C ALA A 18 35.95 9.86 -3.33
N LEU A 19 34.78 10.00 -2.70
CA LEU A 19 34.50 11.08 -1.75
C LEU A 19 35.38 10.98 -0.50
N ASN A 20 35.57 9.77 0.04
CA ASN A 20 36.43 9.56 1.19
C ASN A 20 37.90 9.85 0.87
N GLU A 21 38.40 9.39 -0.28
CA GLU A 21 39.77 9.66 -0.74
C GLU A 21 40.04 11.16 -0.90
N LYS A 22 39.08 11.90 -1.50
CA LYS A 22 39.17 13.35 -1.64
C LYS A 22 39.12 14.07 -0.29
N THR A 23 38.33 13.57 0.65
CA THR A 23 38.25 14.12 2.01
C THR A 23 39.55 13.90 2.76
N THR A 24 40.16 12.70 2.67
CA THR A 24 41.47 12.42 3.27
C THR A 24 42.56 13.29 2.68
N HIS A 25 42.56 13.52 1.36
CA HIS A 25 43.53 14.41 0.71
C HIS A 25 43.42 15.85 1.19
N LEU A 26 42.19 16.39 1.30
CA LEU A 26 41.97 17.76 1.79
C LEU A 26 42.37 17.92 3.27
N ILE A 27 42.14 16.89 4.09
CA ILE A 27 42.59 16.88 5.49
C ILE A 27 44.12 16.87 5.56
N GLN A 28 44.77 16.11 4.69
CA GLN A 28 46.23 16.05 4.63
C GLN A 28 46.84 17.38 4.15
N GLU A 29 46.24 18.00 3.12
CA GLU A 29 46.64 19.32 2.64
C GLU A 29 46.44 20.41 3.71
N ALA A 30 45.33 20.36 4.47
CA ALA A 30 45.11 21.26 5.60
C ALA A 30 46.15 21.07 6.71
N ASN A 31 46.51 19.82 7.02
CA ASN A 31 47.55 19.52 8.01
C ASN A 31 48.94 19.94 7.53
N ASP A 32 49.23 19.83 6.23
CA ASP A 32 50.50 20.28 5.65
C ASP A 32 50.62 21.81 5.67
N ILE A 33 49.53 22.54 5.45
CA ILE A 33 49.47 24.01 5.60
C ILE A 33 49.70 24.42 7.06
N ILE A 34 49.05 23.73 8.01
CA ILE A 34 49.22 23.98 9.45
C ILE A 34 50.66 23.69 9.91
N ASN A 35 51.31 22.67 9.34
CA ASN A 35 52.65 22.27 9.74
C ASN A 35 53.78 23.05 9.04
N ASN A 36 53.50 23.72 7.91
CA ASN A 36 54.51 24.52 7.17
C ASN A 36 54.62 25.99 7.63
N GLU A 37 53.76 26.48 8.52
CA GLU A 37 53.97 27.79 9.16
C GLU A 37 54.97 27.70 10.32
N LYS A 38 56.25 27.52 9.95
CA LYS A 38 57.39 27.98 10.76
C LYS A 38 58.03 29.18 10.07
N PHE A 39 57.51 30.38 10.36
CA PHE A 39 58.32 31.60 10.30
C PHE A 39 58.54 32.09 11.73
N SER A 40 59.80 32.07 12.15
CA SER A 40 60.30 32.59 13.41
C SER A 40 60.10 34.10 13.49
N VAL A 41 59.35 34.57 14.49
CA VAL A 41 59.51 35.95 15.00
C VAL A 41 59.75 35.84 16.50
N ALA A 42 60.91 36.33 16.91
CA ALA A 42 61.35 36.39 18.29
C ALA A 42 60.47 37.36 19.09
N VAL A 43 60.09 36.93 20.29
CA VAL A 43 59.53 37.79 21.34
C VAL A 43 60.63 38.69 21.89
N PRO A 44 60.32 39.92 22.28
CA PRO A 44 60.58 40.29 23.67
C PRO A 44 59.37 40.90 24.37
N GLU A 45 59.29 40.56 25.66
CA GLU A 45 58.45 41.18 26.68
C GLU A 45 58.67 42.71 26.74
N SER A 46 57.60 43.47 26.90
CA SER A 46 57.36 44.16 28.17
C SER A 46 56.04 44.94 28.10
N SER A 47 55.22 44.65 29.09
CA SER A 47 54.25 45.56 29.67
C SER A 47 54.91 46.90 30.01
N LEU A 48 54.33 48.03 29.59
CA LEU A 48 54.16 49.26 30.39
C LEU A 48 53.21 50.23 29.67
N VAL A 49 51.99 50.27 30.17
CA VAL A 49 51.16 51.44 30.51
C VAL A 49 51.41 52.76 29.74
N ILE A 50 50.39 53.13 28.96
CA ILE A 50 49.76 54.46 28.78
C ILE A 50 50.58 55.71 29.14
N HIS A 51 50.83 56.56 28.13
CA HIS A 51 50.94 58.02 28.29
C HIS A 51 50.08 58.74 27.24
N ASN A 52 48.94 59.27 27.69
CA ASN A 52 48.47 60.64 27.39
C ASN A 52 48.65 61.37 28.75
N ASP A 53 49.03 62.63 28.87
CA ASP A 53 48.66 63.80 28.08
C ASP A 53 49.53 65.01 28.52
N GLU A 54 49.35 66.13 27.82
CA GLU A 54 49.63 67.52 28.24
C GLU A 54 51.03 68.16 28.04
N VAL A 55 51.04 68.96 26.97
CA VAL A 55 51.72 70.25 26.73
C VAL A 55 52.20 70.99 27.99
N HIS A 56 53.49 71.35 28.05
CA HIS A 56 53.93 72.66 28.56
C HIS A 56 55.32 73.08 28.03
N GLN A 57 55.32 74.33 27.54
CA GLN A 57 56.36 75.36 27.46
C GLN A 57 57.85 75.03 27.65
N GLY A 58 58.65 75.58 26.73
CA GLY A 58 59.80 76.44 27.09
C GLY A 58 61.19 75.82 27.02
N GLY A 59 62.08 76.51 26.28
CA GLY A 59 63.56 76.35 26.34
C GLY A 59 64.06 75.02 25.78
N ASP A 60 65.20 74.91 25.11
CA ASP A 60 66.34 75.78 24.90
C ASP A 60 66.97 75.41 23.56
N LEU A 61 67.53 76.39 22.86
CA LEU A 61 68.49 76.11 21.79
C LEU A 61 69.71 75.37 22.37
N PRO A 62 70.19 74.28 21.74
CA PRO A 62 71.59 73.93 21.80
C PRO A 62 72.29 74.56 20.59
N HIS A 63 72.96 75.65 20.92
CA HIS A 63 74.12 76.21 20.25
C HIS A 63 75.05 75.09 19.74
N LEU A 64 75.02 74.80 18.43
CA LEU A 64 76.06 74.01 17.77
C LEU A 64 76.97 74.98 17.02
N THR A 65 77.95 75.48 17.78
CA THR A 65 79.18 76.06 17.24
C THR A 65 79.85 75.04 16.30
N PRO A 66 80.19 75.39 15.05
CA PRO A 66 81.13 74.59 14.30
C PRO A 66 82.49 74.72 14.98
N LYS A 67 83.03 73.61 15.49
CA LYS A 67 84.46 73.48 15.77
C LYS A 67 85.21 73.76 14.46
N MET A 68 85.79 74.94 14.34
CA MET A 68 86.87 75.19 13.38
C MET A 68 88.10 74.46 13.89
N GLU A 69 88.43 73.33 13.27
CA GLU A 69 89.81 72.87 13.23
C GLU A 69 90.55 73.76 12.21
N PRO A 70 91.72 74.33 12.56
CA PRO A 70 92.45 75.21 11.66
C PRO A 70 93.21 74.37 10.62
N GLU A 71 92.69 74.27 9.40
CA GLU A 71 93.53 73.98 8.23
C GLU A 71 94.34 75.26 7.91
N SER A 72 95.47 75.46 8.60
CA SER A 72 96.40 76.57 8.34
C SER A 72 97.83 76.07 8.08
N SER A 73 98.01 75.13 7.15
CA SER A 73 99.35 74.70 6.71
C SER A 73 99.62 74.82 5.21
N LEU A 74 98.64 75.29 4.42
CA LEU A 74 98.79 75.45 2.97
C LEU A 74 98.73 76.91 2.48
N ASP A 75 98.08 77.83 3.21
CA ASP A 75 97.92 79.23 2.76
C ASP A 75 99.17 80.10 3.05
N ASP A 76 100.00 79.73 4.04
CA ASP A 76 101.24 80.47 4.39
C ASP A 76 102.34 80.34 3.32
N ASN A 77 102.51 79.13 2.75
CA ASN A 77 103.50 78.88 1.69
C ASN A 77 103.15 79.55 0.35
N LEU A 78 101.86 79.80 0.11
CA LEU A 78 101.40 80.49 -1.10
C LEU A 78 101.52 82.02 -0.94
N SER A 79 101.28 82.54 0.28
CA SER A 79 101.48 83.96 0.63
C SER A 79 102.93 84.41 0.46
N GLU A 80 103.89 83.58 0.84
CA GLU A 80 105.32 83.88 0.73
C GLU A 80 105.80 83.92 -0.74
N ALA A 81 105.30 83.00 -1.59
CA ALA A 81 105.57 82.98 -3.02
C ALA A 81 104.96 84.17 -3.76
N ILE A 82 103.76 84.62 -3.35
CA ILE A 82 103.11 85.82 -3.89
C ILE A 82 103.91 87.06 -3.49
N SER A 83 104.48 87.12 -2.29
CA SER A 83 105.24 88.29 -1.79
C SER A 83 106.43 88.68 -2.69
N LYS A 84 107.05 87.70 -3.37
CA LYS A 84 108.20 87.86 -4.29
C LYS A 84 107.81 88.26 -5.72
N LEU A 85 106.52 88.32 -6.03
CA LEU A 85 106.00 88.70 -7.34
C LEU A 85 105.93 90.24 -7.49
N GLY A 86 106.27 90.77 -8.67
CA GLY A 86 106.12 92.21 -8.98
C GLY A 86 104.66 92.67 -8.87
N LYS A 87 104.42 93.94 -8.54
CA LYS A 87 103.07 94.50 -8.25
C LYS A 87 102.00 94.09 -9.27
N ASN A 88 102.30 94.19 -10.56
CA ASN A 88 101.37 93.83 -11.65
C ASN A 88 100.99 92.34 -11.67
N SER A 89 101.92 91.47 -11.30
CA SER A 89 101.70 90.02 -11.27
C SER A 89 100.88 89.61 -10.04
N LYS A 90 101.08 90.27 -8.88
CA LYS A 90 100.22 90.10 -7.69
C LYS A 90 98.77 90.49 -7.99
N THR A 91 98.57 91.62 -8.66
CA THR A 91 97.23 92.09 -9.04
C THR A 91 96.54 91.12 -10.00
N ARG A 92 97.26 90.56 -10.99
CA ARG A 92 96.69 89.55 -11.91
C ARG A 92 96.31 88.25 -11.18
N TYR A 93 97.15 87.77 -10.27
CA TYR A 93 96.87 86.57 -9.48
C TYR A 93 95.66 86.77 -8.56
N LEU A 94 95.60 87.89 -7.82
CA LEU A 94 94.46 88.20 -6.96
C LEU A 94 93.17 88.38 -7.77
N ALA A 95 93.24 89.02 -8.94
CA ALA A 95 92.08 89.15 -9.84
C ALA A 95 91.62 87.79 -10.38
N ALA A 96 92.55 86.86 -10.68
CA ALA A 96 92.21 85.50 -11.08
C ALA A 96 91.60 84.69 -9.92
N LYS A 97 92.15 84.77 -8.70
CA LYS A 97 91.60 84.13 -7.50
C LYS A 97 90.20 84.68 -7.19
N MET A 98 90.00 85.99 -7.29
CA MET A 98 88.68 86.62 -7.17
C MET A 98 87.69 86.07 -8.18
N ARG A 99 88.06 85.96 -9.46
CA ARG A 99 87.18 85.38 -10.50
C ARG A 99 86.84 83.92 -10.24
N VAL A 100 87.82 83.10 -9.83
CA VAL A 100 87.58 81.68 -9.50
C VAL A 100 86.63 81.58 -8.31
N LEU A 101 86.88 82.34 -7.24
CA LEU A 101 86.01 82.38 -6.07
C LEU A 101 84.61 82.95 -6.38
N GLU A 102 84.48 83.88 -7.32
CA GLU A 102 83.20 84.39 -7.82
C GLU A 102 82.44 83.29 -8.58
N THR A 103 83.12 82.56 -9.48
CA THR A 103 82.50 81.43 -10.20
C THR A 103 82.08 80.32 -9.26
N GLU A 104 82.89 80.02 -8.24
CA GLU A 104 82.58 79.03 -7.21
C GLU A 104 81.41 79.48 -6.33
N ASN A 105 81.35 80.77 -5.97
CA ASN A 105 80.20 81.35 -5.28
C ASN A 105 78.91 81.24 -6.09
N VAL A 106 78.97 81.48 -7.40
CA VAL A 106 77.80 81.34 -8.29
C VAL A 106 77.37 79.86 -8.36
N ARG A 107 78.32 78.93 -8.48
CA ARG A 107 78.04 77.48 -8.46
C ARG A 107 77.34 77.08 -7.15
N LEU A 108 77.94 77.40 -6.01
CA LEU A 108 77.39 77.07 -4.69
C LEU A 108 76.01 77.70 -4.47
N LYS A 109 75.79 78.95 -4.94
CA LYS A 109 74.45 79.58 -4.88
C LYS A 109 73.42 78.83 -5.72
N ASN A 110 73.79 78.31 -6.89
CA ASN A 110 72.89 77.54 -7.75
C ASN A 110 72.59 76.16 -7.16
N GLU A 111 73.59 75.47 -6.60
CA GLU A 111 73.41 74.21 -5.87
C GLU A 111 72.51 74.40 -4.65
N LEU A 112 72.72 75.46 -3.88
CA LEU A 112 71.89 75.81 -2.73
C LEU A 112 70.43 76.06 -3.14
N ARG A 113 70.20 76.77 -4.26
CA ARG A 113 68.85 76.98 -4.82
C ARG A 113 68.22 75.67 -5.29
N ALA A 114 68.97 74.80 -5.96
CA ALA A 114 68.48 73.50 -6.40
C ALA A 114 68.08 72.61 -5.20
N ALA A 115 68.94 72.55 -4.18
CA ALA A 115 68.65 71.84 -2.93
C ALA A 115 67.41 72.42 -2.22
N HIS A 116 67.25 73.75 -2.20
CA HIS A 116 66.08 74.39 -1.60
C HIS A 116 64.78 74.06 -2.37
N ASN A 117 64.83 74.03 -3.70
CA ASN A 117 63.69 73.64 -4.52
C ASN A 117 63.30 72.17 -4.31
N GLU A 118 64.27 71.26 -4.21
CA GLU A 118 64.02 69.85 -3.89
C GLU A 118 63.48 69.66 -2.47
N LEU A 119 64.00 70.42 -1.50
CA LEU A 119 63.46 70.45 -0.13
C LEU A 119 61.99 70.88 -0.13
N GLY A 120 61.62 71.89 -0.93
CA GLY A 120 60.24 72.32 -1.11
C GLY A 120 59.34 71.22 -1.69
N LYS A 121 59.79 70.52 -2.73
CA LYS A 121 59.04 69.38 -3.32
C LYS A 121 58.84 68.24 -2.33
N LEU A 122 59.89 67.87 -1.59
CA LEU A 122 59.83 66.82 -0.58
C LEU A 122 58.91 67.22 0.58
N SER A 123 58.90 68.50 0.98
CA SER A 123 58.01 69.02 2.01
C SER A 123 56.53 68.90 1.61
N VAL A 124 56.18 69.21 0.36
CA VAL A 124 54.80 69.03 -0.15
C VAL A 124 54.39 67.56 -0.16
N LYS A 125 55.25 66.66 -0.66
CA LYS A 125 54.98 65.22 -0.65
C LYS A 125 54.80 64.67 0.77
N LEU A 126 55.60 65.15 1.72
CA LEU A 126 55.47 64.76 3.13
C LEU A 126 54.13 65.21 3.71
N GLN A 127 53.64 66.40 3.33
CA GLN A 127 52.33 66.89 3.72
C GLN A 127 51.20 66.05 3.12
N GLU A 128 51.28 65.67 1.84
CA GLU A 128 50.29 64.81 1.17
C GLU A 128 50.20 63.43 1.84
N VAL A 129 51.34 62.77 2.07
CA VAL A 129 51.39 61.47 2.78
C VAL A 129 50.89 61.61 4.22
N GLY A 130 51.19 62.73 4.88
CA GLY A 130 50.66 63.03 6.22
C GLY A 130 49.13 63.13 6.25
N GLN A 131 48.53 63.77 5.25
CA GLN A 131 47.07 63.87 5.12
C GLN A 131 46.44 62.50 4.81
N GLU A 132 47.04 61.72 3.91
CA GLU A 132 46.56 60.38 3.57
C GLU A 132 46.63 59.43 4.78
N LYS A 133 47.74 59.45 5.52
CA LYS A 133 47.89 58.70 6.78
C LYS A 133 46.79 59.08 7.78
N ALA A 134 46.51 60.37 7.94
CA ALA A 134 45.46 60.84 8.85
C ALA A 134 44.04 60.42 8.39
N ARG A 135 43.81 60.29 7.09
CA ARG A 135 42.55 59.79 6.52
C ARG A 135 42.40 58.29 6.75
N LEU A 136 43.43 57.51 6.43
CA LEU A 136 43.43 56.05 6.65
C LEU A 136 43.30 55.70 8.13
N HIS A 137 43.93 56.47 9.02
CA HIS A 137 43.81 56.26 10.46
C HIS A 137 42.37 56.49 10.96
N ARG A 138 41.69 57.53 10.46
CA ARG A 138 40.26 57.76 10.76
C ARG A 138 39.36 56.65 10.22
N GLN A 139 39.62 56.18 9.01
CA GLN A 139 38.86 55.10 8.40
C GLN A 139 39.05 53.78 9.16
N SER A 140 40.29 53.43 9.51
CA SER A 140 40.61 52.26 10.35
C SER A 140 39.90 52.32 11.71
N GLY A 141 39.85 53.49 12.36
CA GLY A 141 39.09 53.67 13.60
C GLY A 141 37.59 53.42 13.42
N HIS A 142 36.99 53.91 12.33
CA HIS A 142 35.58 53.66 12.02
C HIS A 142 35.29 52.18 11.75
N ASP A 143 36.15 51.52 10.95
CA ASP A 143 36.01 50.11 10.62
C ASP A 143 36.19 49.22 11.87
N SER A 144 37.09 49.59 12.78
CA SER A 144 37.28 48.91 14.07
C SER A 144 36.01 48.92 14.91
N VAL A 145 35.36 50.09 15.05
CA VAL A 145 34.10 50.21 15.81
C VAL A 145 32.96 49.43 15.15
N ASN A 146 32.87 49.45 13.81
CA ASN A 146 31.88 48.68 13.08
C ASN A 146 32.08 47.16 13.26
N LEU A 147 33.33 46.68 13.26
CA LEU A 147 33.66 45.28 13.51
C LEU A 147 33.28 44.84 14.93
N GLU A 148 33.52 45.68 15.94
CA GLU A 148 33.08 45.38 17.32
C GLU A 148 31.57 45.28 17.42
N ARG A 149 30.83 46.20 16.78
CA ARG A 149 29.36 46.13 16.73
C ARG A 149 28.87 44.84 16.07
N LEU A 150 29.41 44.50 14.90
CA LEU A 150 29.02 43.27 14.19
C LEU A 150 29.36 42.00 14.98
N ARG A 151 30.46 41.99 15.73
CA ARG A 151 30.81 40.89 16.64
C ARG A 151 29.79 40.75 17.77
N ALA A 152 29.35 41.85 18.36
CA ALA A 152 28.32 41.83 19.40
C ALA A 152 26.96 41.32 18.85
N ASP A 153 26.57 41.76 17.67
CA ASP A 153 25.34 41.31 17.00
C ASP A 153 25.39 39.81 16.68
N LEU A 154 26.54 39.32 16.18
CA LEU A 154 26.78 37.90 15.91
C LEU A 154 26.64 37.06 17.19
N GLU A 155 27.23 37.50 18.30
CA GLU A 155 27.18 36.78 19.56
C GLU A 155 25.76 36.72 20.12
N SER A 156 25.01 37.83 20.05
CA SER A 156 23.59 37.86 20.40
C SER A 156 22.74 36.94 19.50
N ALA A 157 23.05 36.87 18.20
CA ALA A 157 22.38 35.96 17.28
C ALA A 157 22.68 34.48 17.60
N LYS A 158 23.93 34.14 17.95
CA LYS A 158 24.32 32.79 18.38
C LYS A 158 23.58 32.34 19.63
N GLN A 159 23.56 33.18 20.67
CA GLN A 159 22.84 32.88 21.92
C GLN A 159 21.34 32.65 21.67
N ARG A 160 20.72 33.44 20.79
CA ARG A 160 19.32 33.23 20.39
C ARG A 160 19.12 31.91 19.65
N ALA A 161 20.03 31.56 18.74
CA ALA A 161 19.97 30.29 18.03
C ALA A 161 20.09 29.10 18.98
N GLU A 162 21.05 29.14 19.92
CA GLU A 162 21.22 28.11 20.95
C GLU A 162 19.96 27.96 21.82
N SER A 163 19.36 29.07 22.28
CA SER A 163 18.10 29.01 23.04
C SER A 163 16.97 28.35 22.26
N LEU A 164 16.81 28.70 20.98
CA LEU A 164 15.78 28.10 20.12
C LEU A 164 16.05 26.61 19.86
N THR A 165 17.31 26.18 19.78
CA THR A 165 17.64 24.74 19.65
C THR A 165 17.26 23.95 20.90
N LEU A 166 17.46 24.53 22.09
CA LEU A 166 17.06 23.90 23.36
C LEU A 166 15.53 23.81 23.48
N GLU A 167 14.81 24.87 23.11
CA GLU A 167 13.35 24.90 23.10
C GLU A 167 12.78 23.86 22.12
N ARG A 168 13.33 23.80 20.90
CA ARG A 168 12.96 22.78 19.91
C ARG A 168 13.16 21.37 20.46
N ALA A 169 14.30 21.09 21.09
CA ALA A 169 14.57 19.77 21.67
C ALA A 169 13.60 19.43 22.82
N ALA A 170 13.18 20.42 23.61
CA ALA A 170 12.17 20.23 24.66
C ALA A 170 10.79 19.93 24.08
N LEU A 171 10.36 20.67 23.05
CA LEU A 171 9.09 20.44 22.35
C LEU A 171 9.05 19.08 21.64
N GLU A 172 10.15 18.65 21.02
CA GLU A 172 10.26 17.34 20.39
C GLU A 172 10.09 16.20 21.42
N ARG A 173 10.66 16.35 22.62
CA ARG A 173 10.45 15.38 23.71
C ARG A 173 8.99 15.34 24.19
N GLN A 174 8.35 16.51 24.34
CA GLN A 174 6.94 16.57 24.71
C GLN A 174 6.04 15.91 23.66
N LEU A 175 6.30 16.16 22.38
CA LEU A 175 5.54 15.57 21.28
C LEU A 175 5.68 14.04 21.25
N GLU A 176 6.87 13.51 21.51
CA GLU A 176 7.07 12.06 21.62
C GLU A 176 6.33 11.46 22.84
N THR A 177 6.28 12.17 23.98
CA THR A 177 5.51 11.69 25.14
C THR A 177 4.01 11.67 24.88
N GLU A 178 3.47 12.72 24.27
CA GLU A 178 2.06 12.81 23.88
C GLU A 178 1.70 11.74 22.84
N ARG A 179 2.58 11.49 21.86
CA ARG A 179 2.39 10.44 20.86
C ARG A 179 2.29 9.06 21.49
N ARG A 180 3.19 8.72 22.43
CA ARG A 180 3.15 7.45 23.17
C ARG A 180 1.89 7.31 24.01
N GLN A 181 1.43 8.40 24.62
CA GLN A 181 0.20 8.41 25.40
C GLN A 181 -1.01 8.18 24.50
N HIS A 182 -1.09 8.88 23.36
CA HIS A 182 -2.15 8.69 22.37
C HIS A 182 -2.17 7.25 21.80
N GLU A 183 -1.01 6.64 21.54
CA GLU A 183 -0.93 5.23 21.11
C GLU A 183 -1.47 4.26 22.18
N LYS A 184 -1.13 4.49 23.46
CA LYS A 184 -1.68 3.71 24.59
C LYS A 184 -3.20 3.87 24.68
N ASP A 185 -3.70 5.10 24.62
CA ASP A 185 -5.13 5.39 24.72
C ASP A 185 -5.91 4.79 23.54
N ASN A 186 -5.36 4.87 22.32
CA ASN A 186 -5.95 4.26 21.13
C ASN A 186 -5.97 2.71 21.23
N SER A 187 -4.92 2.11 21.77
CA SER A 187 -4.89 0.66 22.03
C SER A 187 -5.95 0.25 23.07
N GLY A 188 -6.13 1.06 24.11
CA GLY A 188 -7.17 0.90 25.13
C GLY A 188 -8.58 1.02 24.54
N ALA A 189 -8.82 2.05 23.73
CA ALA A 189 -10.09 2.26 23.04
C ALA A 189 -10.43 1.10 22.10
N ARG A 190 -9.47 0.61 21.32
CA ARG A 190 -9.64 -0.59 20.47
C ARG A 190 -10.01 -1.83 21.27
N SER A 191 -9.38 -2.04 22.42
CA SER A 191 -9.70 -3.16 23.31
C SER A 191 -11.13 -3.08 23.87
N VAL A 192 -11.60 -1.88 24.22
CA VAL A 192 -12.99 -1.64 24.65
C VAL A 192 -13.95 -1.87 23.49
N GLU A 193 -13.64 -1.38 22.29
CA GLU A 193 -14.46 -1.57 21.08
C GLU A 193 -14.64 -3.05 20.73
N ILE A 194 -13.56 -3.85 20.78
CA ILE A 194 -13.63 -5.29 20.54
C ILE A 194 -14.52 -5.99 21.57
N ARG A 195 -14.44 -5.59 22.85
CA ARG A 195 -15.32 -6.15 23.89
C ARG A 195 -16.78 -5.75 23.67
N PHE A 196 -17.03 -4.51 23.27
CA PHE A 196 -18.36 -4.01 22.95
C PHE A 196 -18.97 -4.75 21.76
N GLN A 197 -18.20 -4.94 20.69
CA GLN A 197 -18.64 -5.67 19.50
C GLN A 197 -18.98 -7.13 19.81
N ARG A 198 -18.15 -7.82 20.61
CA ARG A 198 -18.46 -9.19 21.08
C ARG A 198 -19.74 -9.23 21.91
N ALA A 199 -19.95 -8.27 22.80
CA ALA A 199 -21.17 -8.19 23.59
C ALA A 199 -22.42 -7.94 22.72
N LEU A 200 -22.30 -7.11 21.67
CA LEU A 200 -23.38 -6.91 20.70
C LEU A 200 -23.71 -8.18 19.92
N GLU A 201 -22.69 -8.93 19.47
CA GLU A 201 -22.87 -10.21 18.80
C GLU A 201 -23.55 -11.25 19.69
N ASP A 202 -23.17 -11.32 20.97
CA ASP A 202 -23.79 -12.21 21.94
C ASP A 202 -25.26 -11.83 22.22
N VAL A 203 -25.55 -10.53 22.37
CA VAL A 203 -26.94 -10.03 22.52
C VAL A 203 -27.77 -10.38 21.28
N GLN A 204 -27.21 -10.23 20.08
CA GLN A 204 -27.90 -10.57 18.84
C GLN A 204 -28.15 -12.09 18.74
N ARG A 205 -27.16 -12.92 19.10
CA ARG A 205 -27.30 -14.38 19.14
C ARG A 205 -28.38 -14.81 20.14
N LEU A 206 -28.42 -14.21 21.32
CA LEU A 206 -29.44 -14.50 22.33
C LEU A 206 -30.85 -14.09 21.87
N ARG A 207 -30.97 -12.95 21.15
CA ARG A 207 -32.24 -12.54 20.53
C ARG A 207 -32.71 -13.54 19.48
N ASP A 208 -31.83 -13.96 18.58
CA ASP A 208 -32.17 -14.94 17.55
C ASP A 208 -32.57 -16.30 18.15
N GLN A 209 -31.93 -16.70 19.25
CA GLN A 209 -32.32 -17.91 20.00
C GLN A 209 -33.70 -17.74 20.66
N LEU A 210 -33.98 -16.58 21.25
CA LEU A 210 -35.28 -16.29 21.86
C LEU A 210 -36.40 -16.31 20.82
N ASP A 211 -36.19 -15.71 19.65
CA ASP A 211 -37.19 -15.67 18.57
C ASP A 211 -37.45 -17.07 17.99
N LYS A 212 -36.41 -17.91 17.87
CA LYS A 212 -36.56 -19.33 17.51
C LYS A 212 -37.37 -20.09 18.56
N SER A 213 -37.06 -19.92 19.84
CA SER A 213 -37.79 -20.57 20.93
C SER A 213 -39.27 -20.13 20.95
N ARG A 214 -39.55 -18.85 20.74
CA ARG A 214 -40.93 -18.33 20.61
C ARG A 214 -41.66 -18.93 19.41
N SER A 215 -41.02 -18.96 18.24
CA SER A 215 -41.62 -19.58 17.05
C SER A 215 -41.89 -21.08 17.25
N ASN A 216 -41.01 -21.79 17.95
CA ASN A 216 -41.20 -23.20 18.28
C ASN A 216 -42.36 -23.38 19.26
N GLU A 217 -42.47 -22.52 20.28
CA GLU A 217 -43.57 -22.51 21.24
C GLU A 217 -44.92 -22.25 20.55
N ASP A 218 -44.98 -21.27 19.64
CA ASP A 218 -46.18 -20.95 18.87
C ASP A 218 -46.58 -22.09 17.93
N SER A 219 -45.59 -22.74 17.29
CA SER A 219 -45.83 -23.93 16.46
C SER A 219 -46.37 -25.10 17.29
N ALA A 220 -45.76 -25.36 18.45
CA ALA A 220 -46.21 -26.41 19.37
C ALA A 220 -47.62 -26.14 19.90
N LYS A 221 -47.95 -24.88 20.22
CA LYS A 221 -49.32 -24.47 20.60
C LYS A 221 -50.33 -24.75 19.50
N ARG A 222 -50.02 -24.41 18.25
CA ARG A 222 -50.90 -24.69 17.09
C ARG A 222 -51.10 -26.19 16.84
N GLN A 223 -50.02 -26.97 16.97
CA GLN A 223 -50.10 -28.43 16.86
C GLN A 223 -50.95 -29.03 17.98
N LEU A 224 -50.75 -28.58 19.23
CA LEU A 224 -51.55 -29.01 20.37
C LEU A 224 -53.03 -28.67 20.18
N GLU A 225 -53.34 -27.47 19.67
CA GLU A 225 -54.72 -27.07 19.37
C GLU A 225 -55.34 -27.93 18.25
N THR A 226 -54.56 -28.27 17.22
CA THR A 226 -55.01 -29.16 16.14
C THR A 226 -55.31 -30.56 16.67
N VAL A 227 -54.36 -31.16 17.39
CA VAL A 227 -54.50 -32.50 17.97
C VAL A 227 -55.64 -32.55 18.99
N THR A 228 -55.82 -31.52 19.82
CA THR A 228 -56.94 -31.48 20.78
C THR A 228 -58.29 -31.39 20.08
N ASN A 229 -58.39 -30.63 18.98
CA ASN A 229 -59.62 -30.57 18.18
C ASN A 229 -59.90 -31.88 17.44
N GLU A 230 -58.87 -32.52 16.87
CA GLU A 230 -58.98 -33.85 16.27
C GLU A 230 -59.36 -34.90 17.31
N ASN A 231 -58.76 -34.89 18.49
CA ASN A 231 -59.09 -35.83 19.57
C ASN A 231 -60.53 -35.63 20.05
N ARG A 232 -61.00 -34.38 20.18
CA ARG A 232 -62.43 -34.10 20.43
C ARG A 232 -63.34 -34.64 19.33
N ARG A 233 -62.95 -34.50 18.06
CA ARG A 233 -63.70 -35.04 16.92
C ARG A 233 -63.72 -36.57 16.92
N LEU A 234 -62.57 -37.20 17.16
CA LEU A 234 -62.42 -38.64 17.25
C LEU A 234 -63.18 -39.21 18.43
N GLU A 235 -63.20 -38.55 19.60
CA GLU A 235 -64.04 -38.96 20.73
C GLU A 235 -65.54 -38.87 20.41
N ARG A 236 -65.99 -37.84 19.67
CA ARG A 236 -67.37 -37.80 19.15
C ARG A 236 -67.65 -38.96 18.21
N GLN A 237 -66.80 -39.17 17.20
CA GLN A 237 -66.95 -40.28 16.26
C GLN A 237 -66.89 -41.63 16.96
N LYS A 238 -66.00 -41.82 17.93
CA LYS A 238 -65.92 -43.00 18.78
C LYS A 238 -67.18 -43.18 19.59
N SER A 239 -67.75 -42.12 20.17
CA SER A 239 -69.02 -42.21 20.91
C SER A 239 -70.19 -42.61 20.01
N GLU A 240 -70.26 -42.06 18.79
CA GLU A 240 -71.23 -42.41 17.76
C GLU A 240 -71.05 -43.85 17.28
N LEU A 241 -69.80 -44.26 17.04
CA LEU A 241 -69.43 -45.60 16.63
C LEU A 241 -69.70 -46.61 17.74
N ILE A 242 -69.45 -46.28 19.01
CA ILE A 242 -69.82 -47.10 20.18
C ILE A 242 -71.34 -47.20 20.28
N ALA A 243 -72.10 -46.12 20.02
CA ALA A 243 -73.56 -46.19 20.00
C ALA A 243 -74.06 -47.06 18.83
N ALA A 244 -73.47 -46.92 17.65
CA ALA A 244 -73.74 -47.76 16.48
C ALA A 244 -73.37 -49.22 16.75
N PHE A 245 -72.20 -49.50 17.33
CA PHE A 245 -71.76 -50.83 17.75
C PHE A 245 -72.58 -51.37 18.90
N LYS A 246 -73.13 -50.57 19.82
CA LYS A 246 -74.08 -51.07 20.83
C LYS A 246 -75.39 -51.49 20.17
N LYS A 247 -75.87 -50.75 19.17
CA LYS A 247 -77.04 -51.14 18.36
C LYS A 247 -76.74 -52.37 17.50
N GLN A 248 -75.57 -52.41 16.86
CA GLN A 248 -75.08 -53.55 16.12
C GLN A 248 -74.76 -54.74 17.03
N MET A 249 -74.34 -54.56 18.27
CA MET A 249 -74.09 -55.63 19.24
C MET A 249 -75.41 -56.22 19.71
N LYS A 250 -76.45 -55.41 19.91
CA LYS A 250 -77.82 -55.92 20.08
C LYS A 250 -78.30 -56.70 18.86
N LEU A 251 -77.99 -56.21 17.65
CA LEU A 251 -78.28 -56.93 16.40
C LEU A 251 -77.42 -58.19 16.23
N ILE A 252 -76.15 -58.16 16.65
CA ILE A 252 -75.19 -59.25 16.65
C ILE A 252 -75.50 -60.23 17.77
N ASP A 253 -76.16 -59.86 18.87
CA ASP A 253 -76.67 -60.79 19.87
C ASP A 253 -77.91 -61.52 19.33
N VAL A 254 -78.75 -60.80 18.56
CA VAL A 254 -79.85 -61.37 17.79
C VAL A 254 -79.32 -62.29 16.66
N LEU A 255 -78.22 -61.90 15.99
CA LEU A 255 -77.61 -62.66 14.89
C LEU A 255 -76.59 -63.73 15.37
N ARG A 256 -75.92 -63.60 16.51
CA ARG A 256 -75.05 -64.63 17.15
C ARG A 256 -75.87 -65.69 17.85
N ARG A 257 -77.11 -65.39 18.25
CA ARG A 257 -78.14 -66.43 18.48
C ARG A 257 -78.50 -67.19 17.19
N GLN A 258 -78.25 -66.63 16.02
CA GLN A 258 -78.56 -67.23 14.72
C GLN A 258 -77.33 -67.76 13.95
N LYS A 259 -76.10 -67.38 14.33
CA LYS A 259 -74.86 -67.77 13.64
C LYS A 259 -73.65 -67.53 14.56
N MET A 260 -73.34 -68.51 15.41
CA MET A 260 -71.98 -68.68 15.93
C MET A 260 -71.16 -69.44 14.88
N GLU A 261 -70.40 -68.74 14.05
CA GLU A 261 -69.14 -69.28 13.52
C GLU A 261 -68.25 -68.17 12.93
N LYS A 262 -66.99 -68.17 13.40
CA LYS A 262 -65.78 -67.66 12.75
C LYS A 262 -65.41 -66.18 12.86
N VAL A 263 -64.70 -65.93 13.97
CA VAL A 263 -63.28 -65.50 14.06
C VAL A 263 -62.85 -64.11 13.53
N LYS A 264 -62.16 -63.41 14.44
CA LYS A 264 -61.39 -62.16 14.31
C LYS A 264 -59.95 -62.41 13.81
N SER A 265 -59.30 -61.28 13.45
CA SER A 265 -57.85 -60.99 13.28
C SER A 265 -57.46 -60.85 11.79
N VAL A 266 -56.61 -59.91 11.35
CA VAL A 266 -55.30 -59.46 11.86
C VAL A 266 -55.03 -58.02 11.35
N VAL A 267 -54.34 -57.20 12.14
CA VAL A 267 -53.62 -55.98 11.68
C VAL A 267 -52.21 -56.11 12.22
N ASP A 268 -51.26 -56.41 11.35
CA ASP A 268 -49.81 -56.21 11.53
C ASP A 268 -49.17 -56.46 10.17
N ASP A 269 -48.82 -55.40 9.44
CA ASP A 269 -47.94 -55.41 8.26
C ASP A 269 -47.60 -53.96 7.89
N LEU A 270 -46.57 -53.37 8.51
CA LEU A 270 -46.04 -52.06 8.11
C LEU A 270 -44.52 -51.93 8.37
N VAL A 271 -43.75 -52.95 7.98
CA VAL A 271 -42.27 -52.90 8.00
C VAL A 271 -41.68 -53.38 6.66
N ASP A 272 -42.27 -52.98 5.55
CA ASP A 272 -41.63 -53.11 4.24
C ASP A 272 -41.96 -51.89 3.38
N LEU A 273 -41.10 -50.87 3.43
CA LEU A 273 -41.05 -49.83 2.40
C LEU A 273 -39.92 -50.14 1.42
N PRO A 274 -40.18 -50.15 0.10
CA PRO A 274 -39.19 -50.47 -0.91
C PRO A 274 -38.12 -49.39 -1.06
N ALA A 275 -36.99 -49.77 -1.65
CA ALA A 275 -35.88 -48.87 -1.97
C ALA A 275 -36.33 -47.66 -2.79
N LEU A 276 -35.78 -46.47 -2.46
CA LEU A 276 -36.07 -45.22 -3.15
C LEU A 276 -35.82 -45.37 -4.67
N PRO A 277 -36.75 -44.91 -5.53
CA PRO A 277 -36.61 -45.05 -6.98
C PRO A 277 -35.39 -44.27 -7.48
N GLN A 278 -34.51 -44.95 -8.22
CA GLN A 278 -33.39 -44.28 -8.90
C GLN A 278 -33.93 -43.29 -9.94
N PRO A 279 -33.22 -42.17 -10.19
CA PRO A 279 -33.63 -41.24 -11.24
C PRO A 279 -33.65 -41.93 -12.61
N PRO A 280 -34.57 -41.56 -13.51
CA PRO A 280 -34.91 -42.30 -14.73
C PRO A 280 -33.89 -42.14 -15.88
N GLY A 281 -32.60 -42.04 -15.57
CA GLY A 281 -31.51 -41.75 -16.51
C GLY A 281 -30.32 -42.68 -16.42
N ILE A 282 -29.38 -42.50 -17.35
CA ILE A 282 -28.12 -43.25 -17.37
C ILE A 282 -27.12 -42.53 -16.46
N MET A 283 -26.56 -43.21 -15.47
CA MET A 283 -25.50 -42.65 -14.65
C MET A 283 -24.24 -42.44 -15.50
N ILE A 284 -23.81 -41.19 -15.66
CA ILE A 284 -22.64 -40.82 -16.47
C ILE A 284 -21.38 -40.62 -15.63
N ARG A 285 -21.53 -40.24 -14.37
CA ARG A 285 -20.40 -39.99 -13.47
C ARG A 285 -20.80 -40.23 -12.03
N GLN A 286 -19.88 -40.81 -11.27
CA GLN A 286 -19.99 -40.94 -9.82
C GLN A 286 -18.79 -40.25 -9.17
N GLY A 287 -19.04 -39.13 -8.50
CA GLY A 287 -18.03 -38.39 -7.75
C GLY A 287 -18.01 -38.77 -6.26
N ALA A 288 -17.21 -38.07 -5.48
CA ALA A 288 -17.22 -38.21 -4.03
C ALA A 288 -18.49 -37.61 -3.40
N GLU A 289 -19.10 -36.58 -3.99
CA GLU A 289 -20.23 -35.87 -3.39
C GLU A 289 -21.60 -36.23 -3.98
N ALA A 290 -21.66 -36.65 -5.25
CA ALA A 290 -22.91 -36.90 -5.95
C ALA A 290 -22.75 -37.93 -7.07
N LYS A 291 -23.88 -38.54 -7.46
CA LYS A 291 -24.07 -39.24 -8.73
C LYS A 291 -24.68 -38.29 -9.73
N ILE A 292 -24.23 -38.37 -10.97
CA ILE A 292 -24.71 -37.57 -12.08
C ILE A 292 -25.38 -38.50 -13.09
N PHE A 293 -26.64 -38.23 -13.40
CA PHE A 293 -27.42 -38.99 -14.37
C PHE A 293 -27.75 -38.11 -15.56
N SER A 294 -27.59 -38.66 -16.77
CA SER A 294 -28.02 -38.04 -18.02
C SER A 294 -29.41 -38.52 -18.39
N ILE A 295 -30.27 -37.57 -18.70
CA ILE A 295 -31.64 -37.77 -19.13
C ILE A 295 -31.74 -37.22 -20.56
N PRO A 296 -32.07 -38.08 -21.55
CA PRO A 296 -32.17 -37.64 -22.94
C PRO A 296 -33.36 -36.71 -23.15
N ALA A 297 -33.31 -35.95 -24.24
CA ALA A 297 -34.48 -35.21 -24.73
C ALA A 297 -35.67 -36.17 -24.94
N GLY A 298 -36.87 -35.69 -24.68
CA GLY A 298 -38.14 -36.42 -24.77
C GLY A 298 -38.66 -36.91 -23.41
N PHE A 299 -37.85 -36.85 -22.34
CA PHE A 299 -38.26 -37.31 -21.02
C PHE A 299 -39.15 -36.30 -20.27
N LEU A 300 -38.82 -35.00 -20.35
CA LEU A 300 -39.59 -33.95 -19.70
C LEU A 300 -40.80 -33.60 -20.57
N THR A 301 -42.01 -33.92 -20.11
CA THR A 301 -43.24 -33.65 -20.86
C THR A 301 -43.49 -32.17 -21.13
N THR A 302 -43.00 -31.29 -20.25
CA THR A 302 -43.11 -29.83 -20.39
C THR A 302 -42.04 -29.22 -21.28
N LEU A 303 -40.91 -29.90 -21.48
CA LEU A 303 -39.76 -29.45 -22.27
C LEU A 303 -39.17 -30.64 -23.05
N PRO A 304 -39.89 -31.15 -24.07
CA PRO A 304 -39.52 -32.38 -24.76
C PRO A 304 -38.19 -32.27 -25.52
N ASP A 305 -37.79 -31.09 -25.99
CA ASP A 305 -36.54 -30.93 -26.74
C ASP A 305 -35.30 -30.77 -25.84
N LEU A 306 -35.48 -30.72 -24.52
CA LEU A 306 -34.40 -30.43 -23.58
C LEU A 306 -33.81 -31.70 -22.96
N ALA A 307 -32.51 -31.93 -23.18
CA ALA A 307 -31.75 -32.90 -22.41
C ALA A 307 -31.40 -32.32 -21.03
N CYS A 308 -31.44 -33.16 -19.99
CA CYS A 308 -31.16 -32.70 -18.62
C CYS A 308 -30.19 -33.62 -17.87
N ILE A 309 -29.60 -33.07 -16.82
CA ILE A 309 -28.72 -33.75 -15.89
C ILE A 309 -29.38 -33.75 -14.52
N VAL A 310 -29.35 -34.90 -13.84
CA VAL A 310 -29.76 -35.03 -12.45
C VAL A 310 -28.53 -35.24 -11.58
N LYS A 311 -28.28 -34.31 -10.67
CA LYS A 311 -27.25 -34.41 -9.64
C LYS A 311 -27.89 -34.89 -8.35
N GLU A 312 -27.65 -36.15 -7.99
CA GLU A 312 -28.14 -36.77 -6.76
C GLU A 312 -27.01 -36.82 -5.71
N ARG A 313 -27.17 -36.10 -4.58
CA ARG A 313 -26.15 -36.07 -3.53
C ARG A 313 -26.19 -37.32 -2.65
N PHE A 314 -25.01 -37.87 -2.34
CA PHE A 314 -24.90 -39.03 -1.45
C PHE A 314 -25.31 -38.73 -0.01
N VAL A 315 -25.93 -39.71 0.64
CA VAL A 315 -26.00 -39.77 2.10
C VAL A 315 -24.63 -40.19 2.64
N LYS A 316 -24.01 -39.37 3.48
CA LYS A 316 -22.71 -39.71 4.09
C LYS A 316 -22.94 -40.47 5.39
N THR A 317 -22.76 -41.79 5.34
CA THR A 317 -23.00 -42.72 6.47
C THR A 317 -22.10 -42.48 7.68
N TYR A 318 -20.94 -41.83 7.50
CA TYR A 318 -20.06 -41.45 8.60
C TYR A 318 -20.57 -40.25 9.42
N ARG A 319 -21.58 -39.51 8.94
CA ARG A 319 -22.18 -38.37 9.63
C ARG A 319 -23.45 -38.82 10.35
N HIS A 320 -23.76 -38.20 11.48
CA HIS A 320 -25.04 -38.40 12.15
C HIS A 320 -26.21 -38.08 11.19
N PRO A 321 -27.26 -38.91 11.05
CA PRO A 321 -28.30 -38.73 10.04
C PRO A 321 -28.96 -37.34 10.02
N ALA A 322 -29.22 -36.78 11.20
CA ALA A 322 -29.77 -35.42 11.33
C ALA A 322 -28.80 -34.33 10.84
N LEU A 323 -27.50 -34.50 11.10
CA LEU A 323 -26.46 -33.57 10.64
C LEU A 323 -26.29 -33.67 9.12
N ASP A 324 -26.24 -34.89 8.57
CA ASP A 324 -26.12 -35.10 7.14
C ASP A 324 -27.31 -34.50 6.37
N SER A 325 -28.52 -34.74 6.86
CA SER A 325 -29.75 -34.17 6.28
C SER A 325 -29.73 -32.64 6.32
N SER A 326 -29.31 -32.04 7.44
CA SER A 326 -29.18 -30.59 7.57
C SER A 326 -28.13 -29.99 6.64
N LEU A 327 -26.94 -30.60 6.55
CA LEU A 327 -25.85 -30.15 5.68
C LEU A 327 -26.20 -30.30 4.19
N SER A 328 -26.76 -31.45 3.81
CA SER A 328 -27.17 -31.71 2.43
C SER A 328 -28.25 -30.73 1.98
N LEU A 329 -29.26 -30.51 2.82
CA LEU A 329 -30.31 -29.52 2.57
C LEU A 329 -29.75 -28.10 2.43
N ARG A 330 -28.81 -27.70 3.29
CA ARG A 330 -28.15 -26.38 3.23
C ARG A 330 -27.38 -26.22 1.91
N ARG A 331 -26.56 -27.21 1.53
CA ARG A 331 -25.76 -27.17 0.29
C ARG A 331 -26.66 -27.15 -0.95
N MET A 332 -27.69 -28.00 -1.02
CA MET A 332 -28.62 -28.00 -2.15
C MET A 332 -29.36 -26.67 -2.30
N ARG A 333 -29.81 -26.07 -1.19
CA ARG A 333 -30.45 -24.74 -1.23
C ARG A 333 -29.48 -23.66 -1.66
N ALA A 334 -28.24 -23.68 -1.20
CA ALA A 334 -27.21 -22.74 -1.62
C ALA A 334 -26.95 -22.87 -3.12
N GLU A 335 -26.67 -24.08 -3.60
CA GLU A 335 -26.40 -24.38 -5.01
C GLU A 335 -27.57 -23.95 -5.93
N ALA A 336 -28.81 -24.32 -5.58
CA ALA A 336 -29.99 -23.94 -6.34
C ALA A 336 -30.20 -22.42 -6.41
N ARG A 337 -30.07 -21.71 -5.27
CA ARG A 337 -30.23 -20.25 -5.22
C ARG A 337 -29.15 -19.55 -6.04
N GLN A 338 -27.93 -20.06 -5.98
CA GLN A 338 -26.78 -19.45 -6.63
C GLN A 338 -26.81 -19.66 -8.13
N LEU A 339 -27.23 -20.83 -8.62
CA LEU A 339 -27.51 -21.04 -10.04
C LEU A 339 -28.54 -20.03 -10.57
N VAL A 340 -29.65 -19.84 -9.85
CA VAL A 340 -30.68 -18.86 -10.25
C VAL A 340 -30.15 -17.43 -10.25
N LYS A 341 -29.43 -17.02 -9.20
CA LYS A 341 -28.87 -15.67 -9.09
C LYS A 341 -27.80 -15.41 -10.16
N CYS A 342 -26.88 -16.35 -10.38
CA CYS A 342 -25.89 -16.28 -11.45
C CYS A 342 -26.58 -16.06 -12.81
N ARG A 343 -27.59 -16.87 -13.13
CA ARG A 343 -28.33 -16.74 -14.39
C ARG A 343 -29.04 -15.39 -14.53
N GLN A 344 -29.63 -14.86 -13.45
CA GLN A 344 -30.25 -13.52 -13.45
C GLN A 344 -29.24 -12.39 -13.71
N LEU A 345 -27.99 -12.57 -13.29
CA LEU A 345 -26.90 -11.63 -13.53
C LEU A 345 -26.22 -11.86 -14.91
N GLY A 346 -26.76 -12.78 -15.71
CA GLY A 346 -26.22 -13.14 -17.01
C GLY A 346 -24.88 -13.87 -16.93
N LEU A 347 -24.57 -14.53 -15.81
CA LEU A 347 -23.47 -15.49 -15.75
C LEU A 347 -23.92 -16.80 -16.41
N PRO A 348 -23.07 -17.40 -17.27
CA PRO A 348 -23.38 -18.66 -17.92
C PRO A 348 -23.32 -19.81 -16.92
N VAL A 349 -24.50 -20.34 -16.59
CA VAL A 349 -24.70 -21.50 -15.71
C VAL A 349 -25.85 -22.34 -16.25
N PRO A 350 -25.86 -23.67 -16.02
CA PRO A 350 -26.98 -24.51 -16.41
C PRO A 350 -28.31 -24.01 -15.84
N ALA A 351 -29.37 -24.01 -16.64
CA ALA A 351 -30.70 -23.69 -16.14
C ALA A 351 -31.13 -24.73 -15.09
N LEU A 352 -31.59 -24.27 -13.92
CA LEU A 352 -32.18 -25.13 -12.91
C LEU A 352 -33.63 -25.44 -13.29
N LEU A 353 -33.96 -26.72 -13.44
CA LEU A 353 -35.27 -27.19 -13.91
C LEU A 353 -36.17 -27.62 -12.76
N LEU A 354 -35.62 -28.41 -11.81
CA LEU A 354 -36.36 -28.94 -10.66
C LEU A 354 -35.40 -29.15 -9.48
N VAL A 355 -35.91 -28.89 -8.27
CA VAL A 355 -35.22 -29.19 -7.01
C VAL A 355 -36.06 -30.18 -6.21
N ASP A 356 -35.58 -31.41 -6.08
CA ASP A 356 -36.20 -32.44 -5.27
C ASP A 356 -35.37 -32.66 -4.00
N LEU A 357 -35.81 -32.03 -2.91
CA LEU A 357 -35.12 -32.11 -1.62
C LEU A 357 -35.34 -33.44 -0.92
N ALA A 358 -36.41 -34.18 -1.23
CA ALA A 358 -36.71 -35.47 -0.63
C ALA A 358 -35.73 -36.53 -1.13
N HIS A 359 -35.46 -36.53 -2.43
CA HIS A 359 -34.52 -37.44 -3.08
C HIS A 359 -33.09 -36.87 -3.19
N ARG A 360 -32.86 -35.65 -2.71
CA ARG A 360 -31.56 -34.94 -2.77
C ARG A 360 -31.05 -34.72 -4.21
N GLN A 361 -31.97 -34.39 -5.11
CA GLN A 361 -31.71 -34.25 -6.54
C GLN A 361 -31.85 -32.80 -7.00
N LEU A 362 -30.90 -32.36 -7.82
CA LEU A 362 -30.97 -31.14 -8.60
C LEU A 362 -31.04 -31.49 -10.07
N TRP A 363 -32.11 -31.09 -10.73
CA TRP A 363 -32.32 -31.27 -12.17
C TRP A 363 -31.92 -29.99 -12.88
N MET A 364 -31.03 -30.10 -13.86
CA MET A 364 -30.46 -28.97 -14.57
C MET A 364 -30.33 -29.25 -16.07
N GLU A 365 -30.28 -28.19 -16.86
CA GLU A 365 -29.97 -28.23 -18.29
C GLU A 365 -28.66 -28.99 -18.54
N ASN A 366 -28.64 -29.86 -19.56
CA ASN A 366 -27.42 -30.52 -19.99
C ASN A 366 -26.65 -29.63 -20.98
N VAL A 367 -25.75 -28.80 -20.46
CA VAL A 367 -24.93 -27.90 -21.27
C VAL A 367 -23.83 -28.61 -22.08
N CYS A 368 -23.56 -29.89 -21.80
CA CYS A 368 -22.51 -30.66 -22.47
C CYS A 368 -22.95 -31.28 -23.81
N VAL A 369 -24.23 -31.21 -24.19
CA VAL A 369 -24.68 -31.85 -25.44
C VAL A 369 -24.65 -30.83 -26.61
N PRO A 370 -24.10 -31.19 -27.79
CA PRO A 370 -23.47 -32.49 -28.12
C PRO A 370 -21.99 -32.62 -27.74
N ASN A 371 -21.24 -31.51 -27.62
CA ASN A 371 -19.77 -31.53 -27.64
C ASN A 371 -19.10 -30.83 -26.43
N GLY A 372 -19.82 -30.56 -25.36
CA GLY A 372 -19.25 -29.89 -24.19
C GLY A 372 -18.44 -30.82 -23.31
N MET A 373 -17.37 -30.29 -22.72
CA MET A 373 -16.42 -31.02 -21.88
C MET A 373 -15.98 -30.16 -20.69
N SER A 374 -15.27 -30.75 -19.71
CA SER A 374 -14.68 -29.94 -18.65
C SER A 374 -13.50 -29.13 -19.19
N LEU A 375 -13.19 -27.99 -18.56
CA LEU A 375 -12.03 -27.19 -18.91
C LEU A 375 -10.72 -28.00 -18.73
N GLY A 376 -10.69 -28.91 -17.76
CA GLY A 376 -9.58 -29.84 -17.58
C GLY A 376 -9.37 -30.75 -18.80
N ASP A 377 -10.43 -31.37 -19.31
CA ASP A 377 -10.36 -32.22 -20.51
C ASP A 377 -10.02 -31.40 -21.76
N TRP A 378 -10.57 -30.19 -21.86
CA TRP A 378 -10.25 -29.25 -22.93
C TRP A 378 -8.76 -28.94 -23.02
N PHE A 379 -8.10 -28.70 -21.89
CA PHE A 379 -6.65 -28.51 -21.88
C PHE A 379 -5.89 -29.74 -22.37
N GLN A 380 -6.34 -30.95 -22.01
CA GLN A 380 -5.70 -32.18 -22.49
C GLN A 380 -5.81 -32.31 -24.01
N GLU A 381 -6.93 -31.92 -24.61
CA GLU A 381 -7.09 -31.93 -26.06
C GLU A 381 -6.26 -30.83 -26.73
N VAL A 382 -6.37 -29.58 -26.27
CA VAL A 382 -5.72 -28.44 -26.90
C VAL A 382 -4.21 -28.50 -26.79
N LEU A 383 -3.67 -28.91 -25.65
CA LEU A 383 -2.22 -29.03 -25.49
C LEU A 383 -1.60 -30.12 -26.37
N ASN A 384 -2.39 -31.02 -26.96
CA ASN A 384 -1.94 -32.01 -27.93
C ASN A 384 -1.98 -31.51 -29.39
N LEU A 385 -2.50 -30.31 -29.65
CA LEU A 385 -2.50 -29.72 -30.99
C LEU A 385 -1.10 -29.24 -31.40
N VAL A 386 -0.86 -29.19 -32.71
CA VAL A 386 0.40 -28.68 -33.31
C VAL A 386 0.60 -27.18 -33.07
N SER A 387 -0.48 -26.42 -32.86
CA SER A 387 -0.42 -24.97 -32.63
C SER A 387 -1.47 -24.53 -31.59
N PRO A 388 -1.22 -24.76 -30.29
CA PRO A 388 -2.20 -24.52 -29.23
C PRO A 388 -2.33 -23.06 -28.80
N ARG A 389 -1.34 -22.21 -29.11
CA ARG A 389 -1.17 -20.87 -28.54
C ARG A 389 -2.40 -19.97 -28.68
N GLN A 390 -2.98 -19.87 -29.89
CA GLN A 390 -4.14 -19.02 -30.15
C GLN A 390 -5.37 -19.42 -29.30
N TYR A 391 -5.58 -20.73 -29.12
CA TYR A 391 -6.68 -21.26 -28.32
C TYR A 391 -6.47 -20.98 -26.84
N LEU A 392 -5.24 -21.12 -26.35
CA LEU A 392 -4.88 -20.79 -24.97
C LEU A 392 -5.05 -19.30 -24.68
N ASP A 393 -4.59 -18.42 -25.56
CA ASP A 393 -4.74 -16.97 -25.40
C ASP A 393 -6.22 -16.57 -25.35
N THR A 394 -7.03 -17.12 -26.27
CA THR A 394 -8.48 -16.88 -26.30
C THR A 394 -9.18 -17.42 -25.05
N MET A 395 -8.80 -18.61 -24.61
CA MET A 395 -9.38 -19.22 -23.40
C MET A 395 -9.01 -18.44 -22.14
N ALA A 396 -7.77 -17.96 -22.03
CA ALA A 396 -7.34 -17.13 -20.91
C ALA A 396 -8.15 -15.84 -20.83
N GLU A 397 -8.41 -15.20 -21.97
CA GLU A 397 -9.25 -14.01 -22.04
C GLU A 397 -10.70 -14.30 -21.62
N ARG A 398 -11.32 -15.35 -22.16
CA ARG A 398 -12.71 -15.73 -21.83
C ARG A 398 -12.87 -16.12 -20.36
N LEU A 399 -11.92 -16.88 -19.83
CA LEU A 399 -11.93 -17.27 -18.42
C LEU A 399 -11.75 -16.06 -17.51
N GLY A 400 -10.82 -15.16 -17.84
CA GLY A 400 -10.62 -13.91 -17.09
C GLY A 400 -11.88 -13.05 -17.04
N GLN A 401 -12.56 -12.88 -18.18
CA GLN A 401 -13.83 -12.15 -18.28
C GLN A 401 -14.95 -12.80 -17.43
N LEU A 402 -15.10 -14.12 -17.53
CA LEU A 402 -16.11 -14.87 -16.77
C LEU A 402 -15.91 -14.70 -15.25
N LEU A 403 -14.68 -14.88 -14.77
CA LEU A 403 -14.35 -14.75 -13.36
C LEU A 403 -14.51 -13.31 -12.87
N ALA A 404 -14.12 -12.33 -13.70
CA ALA A 404 -14.30 -10.91 -13.39
C ALA A 404 -15.78 -10.59 -13.20
N LYS A 405 -16.65 -11.06 -14.09
CA LYS A 405 -18.10 -10.90 -13.97
C LYS A 405 -18.66 -11.54 -12.71
N MET A 406 -18.20 -12.74 -12.36
CA MET A 406 -18.64 -13.44 -11.15
C MET A 406 -18.28 -12.65 -9.89
N HIS A 407 -17.01 -12.28 -9.74
CA HIS A 407 -16.52 -11.59 -8.55
C HIS A 407 -17.01 -10.13 -8.46
N ALA A 408 -17.15 -9.41 -9.59
CA ALA A 408 -17.72 -8.06 -9.60
C ALA A 408 -19.18 -8.02 -9.11
N ASN A 409 -19.90 -9.14 -9.29
CA ASN A 409 -21.24 -9.35 -8.74
C ASN A 409 -21.24 -9.93 -7.32
N CYS A 410 -20.10 -9.93 -6.62
CA CYS A 410 -19.94 -10.41 -5.24
C CYS A 410 -20.31 -11.89 -5.04
N ILE A 411 -20.16 -12.70 -6.08
CA ILE A 411 -20.36 -14.15 -6.02
C ILE A 411 -19.00 -14.81 -5.86
N ILE A 412 -18.86 -15.62 -4.81
CA ILE A 412 -17.67 -16.43 -4.54
C ILE A 412 -18.09 -17.88 -4.73
N HIS A 413 -17.36 -18.62 -5.56
CA HIS A 413 -17.66 -20.00 -5.90
C HIS A 413 -17.35 -20.97 -4.75
N GLY A 414 -16.21 -20.78 -4.07
CA GLY A 414 -15.76 -21.57 -2.93
C GLY A 414 -15.14 -22.94 -3.26
N ASP A 415 -15.12 -23.32 -4.54
CA ASP A 415 -14.50 -24.56 -5.05
C ASP A 415 -14.15 -24.41 -6.54
N LEU A 416 -13.46 -23.33 -6.88
CA LEU A 416 -13.19 -22.98 -8.28
C LEU A 416 -12.05 -23.84 -8.85
N THR A 417 -12.39 -24.90 -9.58
CA THR A 417 -11.42 -25.82 -10.20
C THR A 417 -11.72 -26.02 -11.69
N THR A 418 -10.77 -26.55 -12.46
CA THR A 418 -10.95 -26.83 -13.90
C THR A 418 -12.03 -27.88 -14.19
N ALA A 419 -12.39 -28.72 -13.21
CA ALA A 419 -13.48 -29.69 -13.34
C ALA A 419 -14.87 -29.06 -13.15
N ASN A 420 -14.94 -27.90 -12.49
CA ASN A 420 -16.18 -27.15 -12.21
C ASN A 420 -16.46 -26.05 -13.25
N ILE A 421 -15.68 -26.04 -14.33
CA ILE A 421 -15.88 -25.16 -15.48
C ILE A 421 -16.09 -26.06 -16.68
N LEU A 422 -17.21 -25.88 -17.38
CA LEU A 422 -17.52 -26.61 -18.60
C LEU A 422 -17.32 -25.70 -19.80
N GLY A 423 -16.65 -26.19 -20.85
CA GLY A 423 -16.54 -25.51 -22.13
C GLY A 423 -17.47 -26.16 -23.14
N LYS A 424 -18.34 -25.37 -23.77
CA LYS A 424 -19.10 -25.79 -24.95
C LYS A 424 -18.49 -25.14 -26.19
N PRO A 425 -17.84 -25.91 -27.08
CA PRO A 425 -17.45 -25.38 -28.39
C PRO A 425 -18.70 -25.13 -29.23
N GLU A 426 -18.83 -23.95 -29.82
CA GLU A 426 -19.78 -23.74 -30.92
C GLU A 426 -19.22 -24.31 -32.22
N ASP A 427 -17.92 -24.14 -32.46
CA ASP A 427 -17.13 -24.83 -33.48
C ASP A 427 -15.89 -25.44 -32.83
N LYS A 428 -15.43 -26.61 -33.32
CA LYS A 428 -14.46 -27.54 -32.68
C LYS A 428 -13.45 -26.94 -31.67
N PHE A 429 -12.82 -25.80 -31.98
CA PHE A 429 -11.94 -25.06 -31.06
C PHE A 429 -12.15 -23.52 -31.03
N GLU A 430 -13.25 -23.00 -31.58
CA GLU A 430 -13.56 -21.56 -31.63
C GLU A 430 -14.91 -21.25 -30.96
N ASN A 431 -15.03 -20.06 -30.36
CA ASN A 431 -16.23 -19.60 -29.64
C ASN A 431 -16.69 -20.52 -28.48
N TYR A 432 -15.76 -20.84 -27.57
CA TYR A 432 -16.10 -21.56 -26.34
C TYR A 432 -16.98 -20.73 -25.42
N HIS A 433 -18.17 -21.25 -25.16
CA HIS A 433 -19.03 -20.77 -24.10
C HIS A 433 -18.70 -21.52 -22.81
N LEU A 434 -18.13 -20.79 -21.85
CA LEU A 434 -17.79 -21.33 -20.54
C LEU A 434 -19.02 -21.30 -19.64
N TYR A 435 -19.28 -22.39 -18.92
CA TYR A 435 -20.34 -22.50 -17.92
C TYR A 435 -19.73 -22.85 -16.57
N LEU A 436 -20.14 -22.14 -15.52
CA LEU A 436 -19.79 -22.47 -14.14
C LEU A 436 -20.78 -23.49 -13.59
N ILE A 437 -20.28 -24.51 -12.90
CA ILE A 437 -21.08 -25.55 -12.26
C ILE A 437 -20.62 -25.81 -10.82
N ASP A 438 -21.46 -26.47 -10.02
CA ASP A 438 -21.17 -26.85 -8.64
C ASP A 438 -20.95 -25.70 -7.64
N PHE A 439 -21.99 -24.90 -7.44
CA PHE A 439 -22.04 -23.83 -6.43
C PHE A 439 -22.30 -24.34 -4.99
N GLY A 440 -21.95 -25.59 -4.68
CA GLY A 440 -22.29 -26.26 -3.41
C GLY A 440 -21.62 -25.67 -2.16
N LEU A 441 -20.55 -24.91 -2.33
CA LEU A 441 -19.81 -24.19 -1.28
C LEU A 441 -19.82 -22.66 -1.46
N SER A 442 -20.61 -22.17 -2.41
CA SER A 442 -20.62 -20.75 -2.76
C SER A 442 -21.20 -19.86 -1.66
N SER A 443 -20.71 -18.63 -1.60
CA SER A 443 -21.16 -17.58 -0.71
C SER A 443 -21.49 -16.31 -1.49
N ILE A 444 -22.33 -15.46 -0.91
CA ILE A 444 -22.54 -14.08 -1.38
C ILE A 444 -22.09 -13.18 -0.24
N ASN A 445 -21.10 -12.34 -0.50
CA ASN A 445 -20.64 -11.38 0.49
C ASN A 445 -21.04 -9.98 0.10
N HIS A 446 -21.82 -9.33 0.96
CA HIS A 446 -22.05 -7.91 0.84
C HIS A 446 -20.79 -7.16 1.28
N ARG A 447 -20.37 -6.14 0.51
CA ARG A 447 -19.10 -5.38 0.62
C ARG A 447 -18.88 -4.59 1.93
N ALA A 448 -19.54 -4.98 3.04
CA ALA A 448 -19.48 -4.30 4.33
C ALA A 448 -18.10 -4.38 5.01
N ALA A 449 -17.23 -5.31 4.59
CA ALA A 449 -15.84 -5.40 5.04
C ALA A 449 -14.92 -5.69 3.83
N SER A 450 -14.35 -4.65 3.23
CA SER A 450 -13.53 -4.73 2.01
C SER A 450 -12.41 -5.77 2.09
N ASN A 451 -11.72 -5.83 3.23
CA ASN A 451 -10.55 -6.72 3.37
C ASN A 451 -10.92 -8.21 3.40
N LEU A 452 -12.09 -8.58 3.95
CA LEU A 452 -12.55 -9.97 3.98
C LEU A 452 -13.05 -10.42 2.61
N HIS A 453 -13.76 -9.53 1.91
CA HIS A 453 -14.26 -9.78 0.56
C HIS A 453 -13.11 -10.02 -0.44
N ASP A 454 -12.07 -9.18 -0.38
CA ASP A 454 -10.90 -9.33 -1.26
C ASP A 454 -10.12 -10.62 -0.97
N GLU A 455 -10.03 -11.02 0.31
CA GLU A 455 -9.37 -12.26 0.72
C GLU A 455 -10.14 -13.50 0.23
N GLU A 456 -11.47 -13.53 0.31
CA GLU A 456 -12.24 -14.68 -0.19
C GLU A 456 -12.18 -14.84 -1.71
N ILE A 457 -12.22 -13.73 -2.47
CA ILE A 457 -11.98 -13.77 -3.92
C ILE A 457 -10.56 -14.25 -4.24
N ALA A 458 -9.58 -13.77 -3.49
CA ALA A 458 -8.19 -14.20 -3.63
C ALA A 458 -8.02 -15.71 -3.36
N VAL A 459 -8.75 -16.26 -2.38
CA VAL A 459 -8.75 -17.70 -2.11
C VAL A 459 -9.35 -18.48 -3.29
N ASP A 460 -10.45 -18.04 -3.89
CA ASP A 460 -11.05 -18.67 -5.07
C ASP A 460 -10.07 -18.69 -6.27
N LEU A 461 -9.45 -17.55 -6.57
CA LEU A 461 -8.44 -17.45 -7.63
C LEU A 461 -7.22 -18.34 -7.33
N TYR A 462 -6.80 -18.41 -6.08
CA TYR A 462 -5.70 -19.28 -5.65
C TYR A 462 -6.03 -20.77 -5.80
N VAL A 463 -7.27 -21.19 -5.48
CA VAL A 463 -7.71 -22.58 -5.68
C VAL A 463 -7.65 -22.95 -7.16
N LEU A 464 -8.07 -22.05 -8.05
CA LEU A 464 -7.97 -22.26 -9.50
C LEU A 464 -6.52 -22.36 -9.98
N GLU A 465 -5.63 -21.48 -9.49
CA GLU A 465 -4.18 -21.56 -9.79
C GLU A 465 -3.63 -22.93 -9.40
N ARG A 466 -3.96 -23.40 -8.19
CA ARG A 466 -3.52 -24.72 -7.69
C ARG A 466 -4.10 -25.86 -8.52
N ALA A 467 -5.36 -25.77 -8.92
CA ALA A 467 -6.00 -26.77 -9.79
C ALA A 467 -5.30 -26.84 -11.16
N LEU A 468 -4.99 -25.70 -11.78
CA LEU A 468 -4.25 -25.62 -13.04
C LEU A 468 -2.86 -26.22 -12.91
N ILE A 469 -2.08 -25.81 -11.89
CA ILE A 469 -0.73 -26.33 -11.64
C ILE A 469 -0.75 -27.83 -11.35
N SER A 470 -1.79 -28.33 -10.67
CA SER A 470 -1.90 -29.75 -10.33
C SER A 470 -2.33 -30.61 -11.51
N ALA A 471 -3.16 -30.09 -12.40
CA ALA A 471 -3.76 -30.87 -13.50
C ALA A 471 -2.95 -30.83 -14.80
N LEU A 472 -2.12 -29.80 -15.00
CA LEU A 472 -1.45 -29.54 -16.27
C LEU A 472 0.08 -29.62 -16.13
N LEU A 473 0.73 -30.27 -17.09
CA LEU A 473 2.18 -30.33 -17.18
C LEU A 473 2.72 -29.14 -18.00
N THR A 474 3.93 -28.68 -17.64
CA THR A 474 4.69 -27.73 -18.47
C THR A 474 5.11 -28.42 -19.77
N ARG A 475 4.86 -27.78 -20.91
CA ARG A 475 5.35 -28.22 -22.23
C ARG A 475 6.36 -27.22 -22.77
N LYS A 476 7.46 -27.72 -23.29
CA LYS A 476 8.44 -26.97 -24.08
C LYS A 476 8.52 -27.64 -25.44
N GLU A 477 8.24 -26.88 -26.49
CA GLU A 477 8.46 -27.31 -27.87
C GLU A 477 9.79 -26.76 -28.38
N ASP A 478 10.46 -27.52 -29.24
CA ASP A 478 11.76 -27.18 -29.81
C ASP A 478 11.73 -25.89 -30.67
N GLU A 479 10.54 -25.47 -31.13
CA GLU A 479 10.31 -24.26 -31.95
C GLU A 479 9.88 -23.01 -31.15
N GLY A 480 10.20 -22.93 -29.85
CA GLY A 480 10.11 -21.68 -29.09
C GLY A 480 8.75 -21.38 -28.45
N PHE A 481 7.82 -22.35 -28.41
CA PHE A 481 6.62 -22.28 -27.59
C PHE A 481 6.84 -22.98 -26.25
N GLU A 482 6.68 -22.25 -25.15
CA GLU A 482 6.69 -22.79 -23.79
C GLU A 482 5.34 -22.52 -23.11
N PHE A 483 4.61 -23.59 -22.80
CA PHE A 483 3.41 -23.52 -21.99
C PHE A 483 3.74 -23.85 -20.54
N THR A 484 3.38 -22.95 -19.63
CA THR A 484 3.34 -23.26 -18.20
C THR A 484 1.95 -22.93 -17.63
N PRO A 485 1.42 -23.73 -16.68
CA PRO A 485 0.14 -23.42 -16.04
C PRO A 485 0.13 -22.07 -15.33
N LYS A 486 1.30 -21.65 -14.81
CA LYS A 486 1.48 -20.33 -14.18
C LYS A 486 1.37 -19.19 -15.19
N ALA A 487 2.06 -19.28 -16.33
CA ALA A 487 1.98 -18.24 -17.36
C ALA A 487 0.56 -18.12 -17.93
N PHE A 488 -0.14 -19.25 -18.11
CA PHE A 488 -1.56 -19.23 -18.50
C PHE A 488 -2.42 -18.53 -17.44
N PHE A 489 -2.23 -18.86 -16.16
CA PHE A 489 -2.97 -18.20 -15.08
C PHE A 489 -2.66 -16.70 -14.98
N GLU A 490 -1.42 -16.28 -15.23
CA GLU A 490 -1.06 -14.85 -15.32
C GLU A 490 -1.78 -14.15 -16.48
N ALA A 491 -1.93 -14.81 -17.63
CA ALA A 491 -2.74 -14.29 -18.74
C ALA A 491 -4.23 -14.17 -18.36
N VAL A 492 -4.79 -15.15 -17.63
CA VAL A 492 -6.14 -15.08 -17.06
C VAL A 492 -6.27 -13.89 -16.11
N LEU A 493 -5.30 -13.66 -15.23
CA LEU A 493 -5.30 -12.52 -14.31
C LEU A 493 -5.22 -11.17 -15.02
N ALA A 494 -4.45 -11.08 -16.12
CA ALA A 494 -4.40 -9.87 -16.94
C ALA A 494 -5.76 -9.55 -17.58
N ALA A 495 -6.43 -10.56 -18.14
CA ALA A 495 -7.78 -10.43 -18.68
C ALA A 495 -8.82 -10.11 -17.58
N TYR A 496 -8.71 -10.75 -16.43
CA TYR A 496 -9.53 -10.50 -15.24
C TYR A 496 -9.40 -9.04 -14.78
N ALA A 497 -8.18 -8.54 -14.63
CA ALA A 497 -7.90 -7.17 -14.19
C ALA A 497 -8.46 -6.12 -15.16
N LYS A 498 -8.42 -6.41 -16.46
CA LYS A 498 -8.99 -5.56 -17.51
C LYS A 498 -10.52 -5.56 -17.49
N ALA A 499 -11.15 -6.72 -17.30
CA ALA A 499 -12.59 -6.87 -17.35
C ALA A 499 -13.31 -6.42 -16.07
N TYR A 500 -12.68 -6.59 -14.90
CA TYR A 500 -13.32 -6.35 -13.59
C TYR A 500 -13.92 -4.95 -13.44
N PRO A 501 -13.23 -3.85 -13.78
CA PRO A 501 -13.80 -2.51 -13.63
C PRO A 501 -15.04 -2.29 -14.50
N VAL A 502 -15.09 -2.91 -15.68
CA VAL A 502 -16.24 -2.82 -16.59
C VAL A 502 -17.45 -3.54 -15.99
N GLU A 503 -17.24 -4.75 -15.45
CA GLU A 503 -18.30 -5.55 -14.85
C GLU A 503 -18.86 -4.93 -13.56
N VAL A 504 -18.01 -4.27 -12.76
CA VAL A 504 -18.46 -3.53 -11.56
C VAL A 504 -19.40 -2.39 -11.92
N LEU A 505 -19.11 -1.66 -13.01
CA LEU A 505 -19.97 -0.58 -13.50
C LEU A 505 -21.26 -1.08 -14.16
N ALA A 506 -21.21 -2.26 -14.80
CA ALA A 506 -22.37 -2.89 -15.42
C ALA A 506 -23.31 -3.57 -14.40
N ARG A 507 -22.91 -3.65 -13.13
CA ARG A 507 -23.68 -4.33 -12.09
C ARG A 507 -25.07 -3.70 -11.90
N PRO A 508 -26.15 -4.50 -11.85
CA PRO A 508 -27.46 -4.00 -11.50
C PRO A 508 -27.42 -3.34 -10.11
N VAL A 509 -27.88 -2.09 -9.99
CA VAL A 509 -28.08 -1.45 -8.69
C VAL A 509 -29.17 -2.24 -7.98
N GLU A 510 -28.81 -3.02 -6.96
CA GLU A 510 -29.80 -3.75 -6.17
C GLU A 510 -30.77 -2.74 -5.54
N ALA A 511 -32.02 -2.72 -6.02
CA ALA A 511 -33.12 -2.14 -5.27
C ALA A 511 -33.18 -2.89 -3.94
N SER A 512 -32.77 -2.22 -2.86
CA SER A 512 -32.77 -2.83 -1.52
C SER A 512 -34.14 -3.46 -1.23
N PRO A 513 -34.20 -4.64 -0.58
CA PRO A 513 -35.47 -5.23 -0.21
C PRO A 513 -36.20 -4.26 0.71
N MET A 514 -37.48 -4.00 0.40
CA MET A 514 -38.38 -3.08 1.10
C MET A 514 -38.15 -3.13 2.63
N VAL A 515 -37.52 -2.09 3.16
CA VAL A 515 -37.61 -1.79 4.59
C VAL A 515 -39.07 -1.47 4.87
N MET A 516 -39.76 -2.36 5.60
CA MET A 516 -41.10 -2.08 6.09
C MET A 516 -41.10 -0.73 6.82
N ARG A 517 -41.81 0.25 6.25
CA ARG A 517 -42.10 1.54 6.89
C ARG A 517 -42.79 1.27 8.23
N LYS A 518 -42.04 1.34 9.34
CA LYS A 518 -42.64 1.59 10.65
C LYS A 518 -43.17 3.03 10.65
N GLN A 519 -44.43 3.18 11.04
CA GLN A 519 -45.11 4.48 11.16
C GLN A 519 -44.33 5.43 12.08
N PRO A 520 -44.36 6.76 11.84
CA PRO A 520 -43.60 7.71 12.61
C PRO A 520 -44.25 7.94 13.98
N GLN A 521 -43.61 7.50 15.06
CA GLN A 521 -43.86 8.08 16.37
C GLN A 521 -43.12 9.41 16.49
N GLN A 522 -43.86 10.44 16.88
CA GLN A 522 -43.38 11.80 17.08
C GLN A 522 -42.30 11.83 18.18
N GLY A 523 -41.13 12.39 17.86
CA GLY A 523 -40.15 12.74 18.89
C GLY A 523 -38.71 12.92 18.40
N LYS A 524 -38.29 14.18 18.34
CA LYS A 524 -36.91 14.70 18.27
C LYS A 524 -36.18 14.58 16.92
N LYS A 525 -36.07 15.74 16.27
CA LYS A 525 -35.21 16.02 15.10
C LYS A 525 -33.74 15.75 15.47
N ARG A 526 -33.17 14.65 14.97
CA ARG A 526 -31.73 14.55 14.68
C ARG A 526 -31.57 14.65 13.16
N ALA A 527 -30.64 15.50 12.73
CA ALA A 527 -30.30 15.66 11.32
C ALA A 527 -29.80 14.33 10.78
N HIS A 528 -30.61 13.66 9.96
CA HIS A 528 -30.15 12.55 9.14
C HIS A 528 -29.30 13.13 8.02
N HIS A 529 -27.99 12.96 8.11
CA HIS A 529 -27.16 12.95 6.90
C HIS A 529 -27.61 11.76 6.06
N SER A 530 -28.43 12.04 5.05
CA SER A 530 -28.62 11.15 3.92
C SER A 530 -27.25 10.91 3.29
N SER A 531 -26.66 9.73 3.51
CA SER A 531 -25.51 9.29 2.71
C SER A 531 -26.03 9.18 1.28
N ALA A 532 -25.74 10.19 0.46
CA ALA A 532 -25.96 10.11 -0.97
C ALA A 532 -25.32 8.81 -1.47
N LEU A 533 -26.07 8.00 -2.22
CA LEU A 533 -25.51 6.82 -2.90
C LEU A 533 -24.29 7.30 -3.69
N ARG A 534 -23.10 6.95 -3.22
CA ARG A 534 -21.86 7.22 -3.94
C ARG A 534 -21.91 6.38 -5.21
N ILE A 535 -22.04 7.03 -6.36
CA ILE A 535 -21.96 6.36 -7.66
C ILE A 535 -20.56 5.76 -7.76
N LEU A 536 -20.48 4.45 -7.96
CA LEU A 536 -19.19 3.78 -8.13
C LEU A 536 -18.53 4.29 -9.40
N THR A 537 -17.27 4.71 -9.29
CA THR A 537 -16.49 5.17 -10.45
C THR A 537 -15.62 4.05 -11.01
N HIS A 538 -15.14 4.22 -12.24
CA HIS A 538 -14.17 3.31 -12.83
C HIS A 538 -12.91 3.21 -11.97
N ASP A 539 -12.41 4.33 -11.45
CA ASP A 539 -11.23 4.38 -10.59
C ASP A 539 -11.43 3.63 -9.28
N ASP A 540 -12.63 3.69 -8.68
CA ASP A 540 -12.97 2.89 -7.50
C ASP A 540 -12.88 1.39 -7.81
N ALA A 541 -13.37 0.97 -8.98
CA ALA A 541 -13.34 -0.43 -9.40
C ALA A 541 -11.93 -0.91 -9.79
N VAL A 542 -11.10 -0.03 -10.37
CA VAL A 542 -9.67 -0.28 -10.59
C VAL A 542 -8.94 -0.40 -9.24
N HIS A 543 -9.30 0.41 -8.26
CA HIS A 543 -8.71 0.29 -6.93
C HIS A 543 -9.08 -1.05 -6.26
N GLU A 544 -10.35 -1.46 -6.41
CA GLU A 544 -10.88 -2.72 -5.90
C GLU A 544 -10.14 -3.93 -6.49
N VAL A 545 -9.99 -4.00 -7.81
CA VAL A 545 -9.28 -5.13 -8.44
C VAL A 545 -7.81 -5.19 -8.02
N ASN A 546 -7.17 -4.04 -7.83
CA ASN A 546 -5.81 -3.98 -7.29
C ASN A 546 -5.74 -4.46 -5.83
N GLY A 547 -6.79 -4.24 -5.03
CA GLY A 547 -6.95 -4.82 -3.69
C GLY A 547 -6.96 -6.35 -3.73
N ILE A 548 -7.83 -6.92 -4.57
CA ILE A 548 -7.96 -8.37 -4.79
C ILE A 548 -6.62 -8.98 -5.23
N LEU A 549 -5.93 -8.38 -6.19
CA LEU A 549 -4.65 -8.90 -6.69
C LEU A 549 -3.53 -8.84 -5.63
N ARG A 550 -3.56 -7.85 -4.73
CA ARG A 550 -2.64 -7.82 -3.57
C ARG A 550 -2.97 -8.94 -2.58
N ALA A 551 -4.24 -9.13 -2.25
CA ALA A 551 -4.68 -10.22 -1.39
C ALA A 551 -4.29 -11.60 -1.97
N LEU A 552 -4.40 -11.79 -3.29
CA LEU A 552 -3.96 -13.00 -3.97
C LEU A 552 -2.46 -13.27 -3.77
N LYS A 553 -1.61 -12.24 -3.92
CA LYS A 553 -0.16 -12.39 -3.65
C LYS A 553 0.11 -12.77 -2.20
N GLU A 554 -0.64 -12.22 -1.25
CA GLU A 554 -0.53 -12.61 0.17
C GLU A 554 -0.94 -14.07 0.38
N VAL A 555 -2.09 -14.50 -0.15
CA VAL A 555 -2.59 -15.88 -0.06
C VAL A 555 -1.58 -16.85 -0.67
N GLN A 556 -1.04 -16.55 -1.85
CA GLN A 556 0.02 -17.34 -2.49
C GLN A 556 1.26 -17.45 -1.59
N SER A 557 1.70 -16.36 -0.96
CA SER A 557 2.85 -16.38 -0.05
C SER A 557 2.60 -17.26 1.18
N ARG A 558 1.41 -17.20 1.78
CA ARG A 558 1.00 -18.01 2.94
C ARG A 558 0.90 -19.49 2.56
N GLY A 559 0.30 -19.79 1.41
CA GLY A 559 0.19 -21.15 0.88
C GLY A 559 1.55 -21.78 0.59
N ARG A 560 2.49 -21.03 -0.01
CA ARG A 560 3.88 -21.49 -0.24
C ARG A 560 4.64 -21.75 1.06
N LYS A 561 4.45 -20.91 2.10
CA LYS A 561 5.06 -21.13 3.42
C LYS A 561 4.54 -22.41 4.10
N ARG A 562 3.24 -22.74 3.97
CA ARG A 562 2.70 -24.00 4.49
C ARG A 562 3.26 -25.24 3.79
N LEU A 563 3.60 -25.14 2.50
CA LEU A 563 4.23 -26.23 1.73
C LEU A 563 5.72 -26.44 2.07
N MET A 564 6.43 -25.44 2.60
CA MET A 564 7.84 -25.59 3.02
C MET A 564 8.01 -26.07 4.46
N ILE A 565 6.93 -26.14 5.24
CA ILE A 565 6.93 -26.59 6.64
C ILE A 565 6.32 -27.99 6.78
N GLY A 566 5.68 -28.52 5.73
CA GLY A 566 4.96 -29.79 5.72
C GLY A 566 5.78 -30.97 5.21
#